data_AF-A0A7C1I577-F1
#
_entry.id   AF-A0A7C1I577-F1
#
_cell.length_a   1.000
_cell.length_b   1.000
_cell.length_c   1.000
_cell.angle_alpha   90.00
_cell.angle_beta   90.00
_cell.angle_gamma   90.00
#
_symmetry.space_group_name_H-M   'P 1'
#
loop_
_entity.id
_entity.type
_entity.pdbx_description
1 polymer ?
#
loop_
_entity_poly.entity_id
_entity_poly.type
_entity_poly.pdbx_seq_one_letter_code
_entity_poly.pdbx_strand_id
1 'polypeptide(L)'
;SNVPGWNNVTPNFQATAGLTAGAADPAPHNGVNPFEWVGITTNPAVPYTYADVLDQISSGALRIGIHVQGFANGGSESFVTTWDRPPIVPAPGSLLLTTIGLGAVRILRHRYDLTAQPC
;
A
#
# COMPACT_ATOMS: atom_id res chain seq x y z
N SER A 1 5.65 -14.31 -16.66
CA SER A 1 5.22 -13.60 -15.43
C SER A 1 3.72 -13.71 -15.35
N ASN A 2 3.17 -14.04 -14.17
CA ASN A 2 1.71 -14.20 -14.00
C ASN A 2 0.96 -12.86 -13.99
N VAL A 3 1.67 -11.74 -13.79
CA VAL A 3 1.17 -10.37 -13.94
C VAL A 3 2.24 -9.50 -14.62
N PRO A 4 2.24 -9.39 -15.96
CA PRO A 4 3.13 -8.49 -16.69
C PRO A 4 3.07 -7.03 -16.17
N GLY A 5 4.20 -6.32 -16.17
CA GLY A 5 4.25 -4.90 -15.80
C GLY A 5 4.34 -4.59 -14.29
N TRP A 6 4.00 -5.54 -13.41
CA TRP A 6 4.04 -5.35 -11.95
C TRP A 6 5.36 -5.77 -11.29
N ASN A 7 6.45 -5.75 -12.06
CA ASN A 7 7.78 -6.09 -11.55
C ASN A 7 8.46 -4.94 -10.77
N ASN A 8 7.88 -3.73 -10.83
CA ASN A 8 8.45 -2.50 -10.30
C ASN A 8 7.81 -2.02 -8.98
N VAL A 9 6.87 -2.78 -8.41
CA VAL A 9 6.35 -2.50 -7.07
C VAL A 9 7.33 -2.97 -6.00
N THR A 10 7.31 -2.33 -4.82
CA THR A 10 8.18 -2.68 -3.70
C THR A 10 7.35 -3.23 -2.53
N PRO A 11 7.61 -4.47 -2.07
CA PRO A 11 8.44 -5.49 -2.71
C PRO A 11 7.84 -5.97 -4.03
N ASN A 12 8.63 -6.58 -4.92
CA ASN A 12 8.13 -7.08 -6.21
C ASN A 12 6.90 -7.99 -5.99
N PHE A 13 5.91 -7.93 -6.88
CA PHE A 13 4.83 -8.89 -6.85
C PHE A 13 5.33 -10.24 -7.36
N GLN A 14 5.20 -11.26 -6.52
CA GLN A 14 5.49 -12.64 -6.84
C GLN A 14 4.33 -13.47 -6.32
N ALA A 15 3.68 -14.22 -7.21
CA ALA A 15 2.56 -15.06 -6.80
C ALA A 15 3.08 -16.21 -5.94
N THR A 16 2.45 -16.42 -4.79
CA THR A 16 2.76 -17.55 -3.91
C THR A 16 2.47 -18.86 -4.62
N ALA A 17 3.41 -19.82 -4.52
CA ALA A 17 3.24 -21.15 -5.08
C ALA A 17 1.94 -21.80 -4.56
N GLY A 18 1.14 -22.36 -5.46
CA GLY A 18 -0.16 -22.97 -5.12
C GLY A 18 -1.33 -21.98 -5.01
N LEU A 19 -1.08 -20.66 -5.09
CA LEU A 19 -2.12 -19.61 -5.13
C LEU A 19 -2.16 -18.91 -6.50
N THR A 20 -1.94 -19.67 -7.56
CA THR A 20 -1.98 -19.21 -8.95
C THR A 20 -3.11 -19.92 -9.69
N ALA A 21 -3.96 -19.16 -10.38
CA ALA A 21 -4.96 -19.68 -11.30
C ALA A 21 -4.81 -18.96 -12.64
N GLY A 22 -4.98 -19.69 -13.76
CA GLY A 22 -4.83 -19.15 -15.11
C GLY A 22 -5.51 -20.04 -16.14
N ALA A 23 -5.61 -19.54 -17.37
CA ALA A 23 -6.10 -20.34 -18.50
C ALA A 23 -5.06 -21.41 -18.88
N ALA A 24 -5.51 -22.61 -19.20
CA ALA A 24 -4.67 -23.61 -19.86
C ALA A 24 -4.51 -23.22 -21.33
N ASP A 25 -3.30 -23.38 -21.87
CA ASP A 25 -3.06 -23.12 -23.28
C ASP A 25 -3.70 -24.20 -24.17
N PRO A 26 -4.26 -23.83 -25.33
CA PRO A 26 -4.26 -22.47 -25.92
C PRO A 26 -5.27 -21.50 -25.27
N ALA A 27 -4.87 -20.23 -25.18
CA ALA A 27 -5.54 -19.14 -24.46
C ALA A 27 -6.99 -18.80 -24.94
N PRO A 28 -7.73 -18.03 -24.13
CA PRO A 28 -8.62 -18.53 -23.09
C PRO A 28 -9.96 -19.02 -23.64
N HIS A 29 -10.39 -20.21 -23.20
CA HIS A 29 -11.69 -20.79 -23.57
C HIS A 29 -12.88 -20.19 -22.80
N ASN A 30 -12.61 -19.61 -21.61
CA ASN A 30 -13.63 -19.08 -20.71
C ASN A 30 -13.33 -17.60 -20.42
N GLY A 31 -14.09 -16.71 -21.06
CA GLY A 31 -14.04 -15.27 -20.85
C GLY A 31 -15.16 -14.76 -19.95
N VAL A 32 -15.08 -13.48 -19.59
CA VAL A 32 -16.10 -12.77 -18.83
C VAL A 32 -16.69 -11.70 -19.74
N ASN A 33 -18.00 -11.76 -19.99
CA ASN A 33 -18.72 -10.78 -20.78
C ASN A 33 -19.10 -9.55 -19.96
N PRO A 34 -19.57 -8.45 -20.61
CA PRO A 34 -20.19 -7.36 -19.88
C PRO A 34 -21.31 -7.86 -18.95
N PHE A 35 -21.32 -7.37 -17.71
CA PHE A 35 -22.24 -7.78 -16.63
C PHE A 35 -21.99 -9.17 -16.02
N GLU A 36 -20.92 -9.88 -16.39
CA GLU A 36 -20.48 -11.09 -15.70
C GLU A 36 -19.39 -10.77 -14.66
N TRP A 37 -19.24 -11.66 -13.68
CA TRP A 37 -18.24 -11.54 -12.62
C TRP A 37 -17.56 -12.88 -12.36
N VAL A 38 -16.28 -12.82 -11.97
CA VAL A 38 -15.50 -13.97 -11.51
C VAL A 38 -15.38 -13.89 -10.00
N GLY A 39 -15.88 -14.92 -9.33
CA GLY A 39 -15.65 -15.14 -7.91
C GLY A 39 -14.40 -15.99 -7.69
N ILE A 40 -13.46 -15.50 -6.89
CA ILE A 40 -12.30 -16.27 -6.42
C ILE A 40 -12.57 -16.66 -4.98
N THR A 41 -12.65 -17.96 -4.72
CA THR A 41 -12.83 -18.49 -3.36
C THR A 41 -11.52 -19.12 -2.89
N THR A 42 -11.07 -18.75 -1.70
CA THR A 42 -9.90 -19.34 -1.06
C THR A 42 -10.26 -19.77 0.35
N ASN A 43 -9.62 -20.85 0.81
CA ASN A 43 -9.67 -21.23 2.21
C ASN A 43 -8.41 -20.73 2.90
N PRO A 44 -8.51 -19.97 3.99
CA PRO A 44 -7.33 -19.61 4.77
C PRO A 44 -6.69 -20.89 5.32
N ALA A 45 -5.36 -20.96 5.26
CA ALA A 45 -4.63 -22.06 5.85
C ALA A 45 -4.77 -22.02 7.38
N VAL A 46 -4.84 -23.17 8.04
CA VAL A 46 -4.83 -23.23 9.51
C VAL A 46 -3.46 -22.71 10.01
N PRO A 47 -3.40 -21.84 11.04
CA PRO A 47 -4.47 -21.43 11.97
C PRO A 47 -5.19 -20.10 11.63
N TYR A 48 -5.06 -19.58 10.40
CA TYR A 48 -5.59 -18.27 10.03
C TYR A 48 -7.10 -18.27 9.81
N THR A 49 -7.72 -17.13 10.11
CA THR A 49 -9.14 -16.86 9.98
C THR A 49 -9.42 -15.93 8.80
N TYR A 50 -10.71 -15.74 8.48
CA TYR A 50 -11.12 -14.73 7.49
C TYR A 50 -10.73 -13.31 7.91
N ALA A 51 -10.77 -13.00 9.21
CA ALA A 51 -10.35 -11.70 9.72
C ALA A 51 -8.86 -11.45 9.44
N ASP A 52 -8.01 -12.47 9.61
CA ASP A 52 -6.59 -12.37 9.30
C ASP A 52 -6.34 -12.09 7.81
N VAL A 53 -7.15 -12.66 6.92
CA VAL A 53 -7.06 -12.39 5.48
C VAL A 53 -7.40 -10.93 5.18
N LEU A 54 -8.47 -10.39 5.79
CA LEU A 54 -8.84 -8.98 5.62
C LEU A 54 -7.75 -8.04 6.17
N ASP A 55 -7.18 -8.35 7.33
CA ASP A 55 -6.10 -7.58 7.93
C ASP A 55 -4.83 -7.60 7.04
N GLN A 56 -4.52 -8.73 6.43
CA GLN A 56 -3.39 -8.85 5.52
C GLN A 56 -3.62 -8.11 4.20
N ILE A 57 -4.84 -8.11 3.65
CA ILE A 57 -5.18 -7.30 2.47
C ILE A 57 -5.07 -5.81 2.82
N SER A 58 -5.64 -5.40 3.96
CA SER A 58 -5.65 -4.00 4.38
C SER A 58 -4.28 -3.44 4.77
N SER A 59 -3.35 -4.29 5.21
CA SER A 59 -1.96 -3.91 5.50
C SER A 59 -1.02 -4.01 4.28
N GLY A 60 -1.50 -4.59 3.18
CA GLY A 60 -0.69 -4.88 1.98
C GLY A 60 0.25 -6.08 2.14
N ALA A 61 0.17 -6.84 3.24
CA ALA A 61 0.92 -8.07 3.44
C ALA A 61 0.44 -9.19 2.48
N LEU A 62 -0.87 -9.25 2.22
CA LEU A 62 -1.46 -10.07 1.17
C LEU A 62 -1.83 -9.18 -0.02
N ARG A 63 -1.36 -9.56 -1.20
CA ARG A 63 -1.65 -8.85 -2.45
C ARG A 63 -2.24 -9.82 -3.47
N ILE A 64 -3.22 -9.34 -4.20
CA ILE A 64 -3.91 -10.10 -5.25
C ILE A 64 -3.50 -9.50 -6.60
N GLY A 65 -3.07 -10.36 -7.52
CA GLY A 65 -2.70 -9.99 -8.88
C GLY A 65 -3.62 -10.64 -9.90
N ILE A 66 -4.07 -9.88 -10.89
CA ILE A 66 -4.91 -10.35 -12.00
C ILE A 66 -4.23 -9.93 -13.31
N HIS A 67 -4.12 -10.87 -14.23
CA HIS A 67 -3.69 -10.62 -15.60
C HIS A 67 -4.86 -10.92 -16.54
N VAL A 68 -5.43 -9.85 -17.10
CA VAL A 68 -6.54 -9.93 -18.05
C VAL A 68 -5.95 -10.06 -19.45
N GLN A 69 -6.34 -11.13 -20.13
CA GLN A 69 -5.96 -11.41 -21.51
C GLN A 69 -7.19 -11.29 -22.40
N GLY A 70 -7.04 -10.72 -23.60
CA GLY A 70 -8.15 -10.60 -24.54
C GLY A 70 -9.07 -9.42 -24.25
N PHE A 71 -8.50 -8.26 -23.91
CA PHE A 71 -9.26 -7.02 -23.81
C PHE A 71 -9.84 -6.65 -25.20
N ALA A 72 -10.90 -5.84 -25.25
CA ALA A 72 -11.64 -5.57 -26.50
C ALA A 72 -10.77 -4.98 -27.64
N ASN A 73 -9.64 -4.36 -27.31
CA ASN A 73 -8.64 -3.84 -28.26
C ASN A 73 -7.61 -4.90 -28.72
N GLY A 74 -7.78 -6.17 -28.35
CA GLY A 74 -6.84 -7.25 -28.61
C GLY A 74 -5.63 -7.28 -27.66
N GLY A 75 -5.60 -6.40 -26.66
CA GLY A 75 -4.50 -6.27 -25.69
C GLY A 75 -4.66 -7.14 -24.44
N SER A 76 -3.73 -6.94 -23.52
CA SER A 76 -3.72 -7.52 -22.17
C SER A 76 -3.38 -6.44 -21.14
N GLU A 77 -4.00 -6.52 -19.97
CA GLU A 77 -3.77 -5.60 -18.86
C GLU A 77 -3.50 -6.39 -17.59
N SER A 78 -2.73 -5.82 -16.66
CA SER A 78 -2.45 -6.46 -15.38
C SER A 78 -2.72 -5.50 -14.24
N PHE A 79 -3.21 -6.05 -13.13
CA PHE A 79 -3.58 -5.29 -11.95
C PHE A 79 -3.07 -6.01 -10.70
N VAL A 80 -2.54 -5.25 -9.74
CA VAL A 80 -2.21 -5.77 -8.42
C VAL A 80 -2.80 -4.82 -7.39
N THR A 81 -3.37 -5.38 -6.32
CA THR A 81 -3.83 -4.57 -5.18
C THR A 81 -2.65 -3.86 -4.53
N THR A 82 -2.64 -2.54 -4.61
CA THR A 82 -1.67 -1.69 -3.91
C THR A 82 -2.29 -1.18 -2.62
N TRP A 83 -1.54 -1.30 -1.52
CA TRP A 83 -1.87 -0.59 -0.30
C TRP A 83 -1.08 0.71 -0.30
N ASP A 84 -1.77 1.82 -0.54
CA ASP A 84 -1.18 3.14 -0.34
C ASP A 84 -0.99 3.35 1.15
N ARG A 85 0.20 2.99 1.66
CA ARG A 85 0.67 3.56 2.92
C ARG A 85 0.64 5.08 2.75
N PRO A 86 -0.01 5.86 3.63
CA PRO A 86 0.15 7.29 3.58
C PRO A 86 1.67 7.57 3.59
N PRO A 87 2.19 8.37 2.63
CA PRO A 87 3.61 8.63 2.57
C PRO A 87 4.05 9.12 3.95
N ILE A 88 5.15 8.57 4.46
CA ILE A 88 5.74 9.08 5.70
C ILE A 88 6.19 10.49 5.38
N VAL A 89 5.35 11.49 5.64
CA VAL A 89 5.67 12.88 5.39
C VAL A 89 6.61 13.32 6.51
N PRO A 90 7.87 13.68 6.22
CA PRO A 90 8.74 14.24 7.25
C PRO A 90 8.02 15.42 7.91
N ALA A 91 8.06 15.46 9.23
CA ALA A 91 7.40 16.51 9.99
C ALA A 91 7.84 17.88 9.42
N PRO A 92 6.90 18.79 9.09
CA PRO A 92 7.27 20.03 8.41
C PRO A 92 8.28 20.81 9.24
N GLY A 93 9.22 21.50 8.57
CA GLY A 93 10.27 22.30 9.23
C GLY A 93 9.72 23.35 10.20
N SER A 94 8.42 23.65 10.13
CA SER A 94 7.70 24.45 11.13
C SER A 94 7.80 23.90 12.54
N LEU A 95 7.88 22.58 12.75
CA LEU A 95 8.07 21.99 14.08
C LEU A 95 9.46 22.32 14.65
N LEU A 96 10.50 22.31 13.80
CA LEU A 96 11.84 22.73 14.19
C LEU A 96 11.85 24.24 14.50
N LEU A 97 11.25 25.07 13.66
CA LEU A 97 11.17 26.51 13.92
C LEU A 97 10.35 26.84 15.17
N THR A 98 9.28 26.07 15.45
CA THR A 98 8.46 26.24 16.65
C THR A 98 9.26 25.89 17.90
N THR A 99 10.03 24.80 17.89
CA THR A 99 10.88 24.42 19.04
C THR A 99 12.01 25.42 19.26
N ILE A 100 12.65 25.90 18.19
CA ILE A 100 13.65 26.99 18.25
C ILE A 100 13.01 28.27 18.79
N GLY A 101 11.84 28.65 18.29
CA GLY A 101 11.13 29.87 18.70
C GLY A 101 10.74 29.85 20.17
N LEU A 102 10.17 28.74 20.66
CA LEU A 102 9.84 28.57 22.08
C LEU A 102 11.09 28.60 22.97
N GLY A 103 12.19 27.98 22.51
CA GLY A 103 13.48 28.04 23.20
C GLY A 103 14.03 29.48 23.29
N ALA A 104 13.98 30.24 22.20
CA ALA A 104 14.41 31.63 22.18
C ALA A 104 13.58 32.52 23.12
N VAL A 105 12.25 32.37 23.13
CA VAL A 105 11.36 33.12 24.04
C VAL A 105 11.67 32.82 25.50
N ARG A 106 11.94 31.55 25.85
CA ARG A 106 12.33 31.14 27.20
C ARG A 106 13.65 31.80 27.64
N ILE A 107 14.65 31.82 26.76
CA ILE A 107 15.96 32.45 27.03
C ILE A 107 15.80 33.96 27.21
N LEU A 108 15.04 34.62 26.34
CA LEU A 108 14.82 36.06 26.41
C LEU A 108 14.07 36.47 27.70
N ARG A 109 13.05 35.70 28.11
CA ARG A 109 12.35 35.92 29.39
C ARG A 109 13.29 35.79 30.60
N HIS A 110 14.11 34.73 30.63
CA HIS A 110 15.07 34.54 31.72
C HIS A 110 16.08 35.69 31.82
N ARG A 111 16.48 36.30 30.70
CA ARG A 111 17.40 37.45 30.71
C ARG A 111 16.74 38.73 31.21
N TYR A 112 15.47 38.95 30.86
CA TYR A 112 14.70 40.10 31.33
C TYR A 112 14.54 40.09 32.85
N ASP A 113 14.19 38.93 33.43
CA ASP A 113 13.99 38.78 34.87
C ASP A 113 15.28 39.06 35.68
N LEU A 114 16.45 38.72 35.13
CA LEU A 114 17.74 39.03 35.75
C LEU A 114 18.10 40.52 35.72
N THR A 115 17.62 41.25 34.72
CA THR A 115 17.86 42.70 34.58
C THR A 115 16.83 43.56 35.31
N ALA A 116 15.69 42.98 35.71
CA ALA A 116 14.59 43.68 36.35
C ALA A 116 14.64 43.68 37.89
N GLN A 117 15.75 43.25 38.51
CA GLN A 117 15.97 43.38 39.96
C GLN A 117 16.13 44.88 40.29
N PRO A 118 15.19 45.52 41.02
CA PRO A 118 15.35 46.91 41.44
C PRO A 118 16.42 47.00 42.54
N CYS A 119 17.22 48.08 42.48
CA CYS A 119 18.22 48.46 43.47
C CYS A 119 17.61 48.70 44.86
#